data_AF-A5Z8G4-F1
#
_entry.id   AF-A5Z8G4-F1
#
_cell.length_a   1.000
_cell.length_b   1.000
_cell.length_c   1.000
_cell.angle_alpha   90.00
_cell.angle_beta   90.00
_cell.angle_gamma   90.00
#
_symmetry.space_group_name_H-M   'P 1'
#
loop_
_entity.id
_entity.type
_entity.pdbx_description
1 polymer ?
#
loop_
_entity_poly.entity_id
_entity_poly.type
_entity_poly.pdbx_seq_one_letter_code
_entity_poly.pdbx_strand_id
1 'polypeptide(L)'
;MVEKIFKNKKRNVMNVILKGNGEKIICIQQKEQKVIYNGENTLIDNRMPISLSSVNTKTIELFYCICKFPLRLIVAIFDIIFMNYEWDWIDNFEPCIFQVDNYICEACKTLEIEYNKSKYDKENRKIVLPQIIINGKEIKIESFLYLENLKLCFLKCCLKMVGMLIWCLIPLIIITINAGKYSIYIWIIDCCIIFALIVKISLEYHKFCNIKRQLNLQKKNKNGFVNY
;
A
#
# COMPACT_ATOMS: atom_id res chain seq x y z
N MET A 1 -3.47 -15.47 -55.48
CA MET A 1 -2.33 -14.53 -55.53
C MET A 1 -2.66 -13.25 -54.75
N VAL A 2 -3.09 -13.38 -53.48
CA VAL A 2 -3.42 -12.26 -52.56
C VAL A 2 -2.81 -12.58 -51.19
N GLU A 3 -1.58 -13.07 -51.21
CA GLU A 3 -0.70 -13.13 -50.04
C GLU A 3 0.49 -12.24 -50.35
N LYS A 4 0.89 -11.40 -49.38
CA LYS A 4 2.10 -10.54 -49.36
C LYS A 4 1.92 -9.04 -49.68
N ILE A 5 0.89 -8.38 -49.15
CA ILE A 5 0.94 -6.91 -48.90
C ILE A 5 0.84 -6.57 -47.39
N PHE A 6 0.84 -7.55 -46.49
CA PHE A 6 0.94 -7.33 -45.04
C PHE A 6 2.35 -7.52 -44.47
N LYS A 7 3.40 -7.19 -45.25
CA LYS A 7 4.76 -7.10 -44.71
C LYS A 7 5.15 -5.63 -44.51
N ASN A 8 5.43 -5.31 -43.25
CA ASN A 8 6.16 -4.13 -42.78
C ASN A 8 5.40 -2.80 -42.66
N LYS A 9 4.27 -2.78 -41.95
CA LYS A 9 4.04 -1.64 -41.06
C LYS A 9 4.97 -1.85 -39.87
N LYS A 10 6.18 -1.26 -39.88
CA LYS A 10 7.03 -1.14 -38.69
C LYS A 10 6.12 -0.69 -37.55
N ARG A 11 5.76 -1.57 -36.62
CA ARG A 11 5.12 -1.15 -35.38
C ARG A 11 6.15 -0.23 -34.73
N ASN A 12 5.85 1.06 -34.66
CA ASN A 12 6.68 1.98 -33.91
C ASN A 12 6.42 1.63 -32.44
N VAL A 13 7.29 0.78 -31.91
CA VAL A 13 7.25 0.39 -30.51
C VAL A 13 8.07 1.39 -29.70
N MET A 14 7.59 1.69 -28.52
CA MET A 14 8.17 2.58 -27.52
C MET A 14 8.52 1.74 -26.30
N ASN A 15 9.71 1.95 -25.74
CA ASN A 15 10.08 1.38 -24.46
C ASN A 15 9.48 2.23 -23.34
N VAL A 16 8.76 1.62 -22.41
CA VAL A 16 8.24 2.26 -21.21
C VAL A 16 8.99 1.75 -20.00
N ILE A 17 9.53 2.68 -19.22
CA ILE A 17 10.31 2.41 -18.02
C ILE A 17 9.63 3.10 -16.84
N LEU A 18 9.33 2.32 -15.80
CA LEU A 18 8.86 2.86 -14.52
C LEU A 18 10.06 3.13 -13.62
N LYS A 19 10.12 4.35 -13.07
CA LYS A 19 11.10 4.82 -12.08
C LYS A 19 10.36 5.39 -10.86
N GLY A 20 11.09 5.67 -9.78
CA GLY A 20 10.55 6.25 -8.55
C GLY A 20 10.19 5.20 -7.49
N ASN A 21 9.32 5.57 -6.55
CA ASN A 21 8.96 4.75 -5.38
C ASN A 21 7.75 3.82 -5.64
N GLY A 22 7.12 3.94 -6.81
CA GLY A 22 6.09 3.03 -7.29
C GLY A 22 6.58 1.60 -7.45
N GLU A 23 5.81 0.59 -7.02
CA GLU A 23 6.16 -0.82 -7.31
C GLU A 23 5.74 -1.23 -8.72
N LYS A 24 4.53 -0.80 -9.12
CA LYS A 24 3.93 -1.12 -10.41
C LYS A 24 2.83 -0.14 -10.77
N ILE A 25 2.57 0.00 -12.07
CA ILE A 25 1.45 0.75 -12.62
C ILE A 25 0.70 -0.12 -13.65
N ILE A 26 -0.60 0.10 -13.79
CA ILE A 26 -1.39 -0.49 -14.87
C ILE A 26 -1.40 0.50 -16.02
N CYS A 27 -0.93 0.03 -17.17
CA CYS A 27 -1.00 0.72 -18.43
C CYS A 27 -2.13 0.08 -19.26
N ILE A 28 -3.09 0.88 -19.69
CA ILE A 28 -4.20 0.44 -20.54
C ILE A 28 -4.02 1.08 -21.92
N GLN A 29 -4.00 0.23 -22.95
CA GLN A 29 -3.94 0.64 -24.34
C GLN A 29 -4.93 -0.20 -25.15
N GLN A 30 -5.87 0.44 -25.87
CA GLN A 30 -6.87 -0.26 -26.70
C GLN A 30 -7.64 -1.41 -26.02
N LYS A 31 -7.97 -1.26 -24.73
CA LYS A 31 -8.61 -2.29 -23.88
C LYS A 31 -7.69 -3.46 -23.47
N GLU A 32 -6.43 -3.48 -23.89
CA GLU A 32 -5.42 -4.37 -23.32
C GLU A 32 -4.82 -3.72 -22.06
N GLN A 33 -4.74 -4.51 -20.99
CA GLN A 33 -4.10 -4.11 -19.74
C GLN A 33 -2.70 -4.73 -19.66
N LYS A 34 -1.69 -3.88 -19.46
CA LYS A 34 -0.30 -4.28 -19.21
C LYS A 34 0.12 -3.76 -17.84
N VAL A 35 0.65 -4.65 -17.00
CA VAL A 35 1.23 -4.26 -15.71
C VAL A 35 2.71 -3.97 -15.95
N ILE A 36 3.17 -2.78 -15.56
CA ILE A 36 4.56 -2.36 -15.67
C ILE A 36 5.15 -2.35 -14.25
N TYR A 37 6.20 -3.14 -14.03
CA TYR A 37 6.92 -3.15 -12.75
C TYR A 37 8.09 -2.17 -12.76
N ASN A 38 8.46 -1.69 -11.58
CA ASN A 38 9.57 -0.75 -11.43
C ASN A 38 10.89 -1.40 -11.89
N GLY A 39 11.65 -0.69 -12.72
CA GLY A 39 12.89 -1.19 -13.32
C GLY A 39 12.70 -2.14 -14.50
N GLU A 40 11.47 -2.52 -14.87
CA GLU A 40 11.22 -3.31 -16.07
C GLU A 40 11.04 -2.44 -17.32
N ASN A 41 11.56 -2.93 -18.44
CA ASN A 41 11.36 -2.33 -19.76
C ASN A 41 10.20 -3.02 -20.45
N THR A 42 9.10 -2.30 -20.67
CA THR A 42 7.92 -2.83 -21.37
C THR A 42 7.71 -2.17 -22.71
N LEU A 43 7.38 -2.97 -23.73
CA LEU A 43 7.19 -2.52 -25.10
C LEU A 43 5.71 -2.18 -25.37
N ILE A 44 5.45 -0.94 -25.79
CA ILE A 44 4.11 -0.37 -26.02
C ILE A 44 4.05 0.35 -27.36
N ASP A 45 2.91 0.38 -28.05
CA ASP A 45 2.80 1.05 -29.34
C ASP A 45 2.82 2.59 -29.17
N ASN A 46 3.69 3.27 -29.92
CA ASN A 46 4.05 4.70 -29.78
C ASN A 46 2.94 5.67 -30.26
N ARG A 47 1.89 5.20 -30.93
CA ARG A 47 0.90 6.06 -31.61
C ARG A 47 -0.49 6.07 -30.98
N MET A 48 -0.65 5.48 -29.81
CA MET A 48 -1.96 5.33 -29.19
C MET A 48 -1.98 5.93 -27.80
N PRO A 49 -3.10 6.57 -27.41
CA PRO A 49 -3.24 7.10 -26.07
C PRO A 49 -3.06 5.98 -25.05
N ILE A 50 -2.37 6.32 -23.96
CA ILE A 50 -2.12 5.43 -22.85
C ILE A 50 -2.89 5.96 -21.63
N SER A 51 -3.67 5.10 -20.99
CA SER A 51 -4.19 5.38 -19.66
C SER A 51 -3.32 4.71 -18.61
N LEU A 52 -2.99 5.44 -17.55
CA LEU A 52 -2.18 4.95 -16.42
C LEU A 52 -3.01 4.95 -15.15
N SER A 53 -2.96 3.87 -14.38
CA SER A 53 -3.57 3.83 -13.04
C SER A 53 -2.70 3.07 -12.05
N SER A 54 -2.78 3.45 -10.77
CA SER A 54 -2.17 2.67 -9.70
C SER A 54 -3.03 1.44 -9.39
N VAL A 55 -2.38 0.33 -9.01
CA VAL A 55 -3.08 -0.91 -8.68
C VAL A 55 -3.95 -0.71 -7.45
N ASN A 56 -5.25 -0.98 -7.61
CA ASN A 56 -6.20 -0.97 -6.51
C ASN A 56 -5.93 -2.20 -5.61
N THR A 57 -5.49 -1.99 -4.37
CA THR A 57 -5.45 -3.02 -3.33
C THR A 57 -6.89 -3.40 -2.98
N LYS A 58 -7.38 -4.47 -3.62
CA LYS A 58 -8.79 -4.89 -3.54
C LYS A 58 -9.18 -5.29 -2.11
N THR A 59 -10.42 -4.99 -1.74
CA THR A 59 -11.15 -5.46 -0.54
C THR A 59 -10.95 -6.94 -0.18
N ILE A 60 -10.68 -7.80 -1.16
CA ILE A 60 -10.35 -9.23 -0.99
C ILE A 60 -9.16 -9.43 -0.02
N GLU A 61 -8.24 -8.46 0.09
CA GLU A 61 -7.07 -8.53 0.97
C GLU A 61 -7.40 -8.49 2.47
N LEU A 62 -8.54 -7.91 2.89
CA LEU A 62 -8.95 -7.89 4.29
C LEU A 62 -9.28 -9.29 4.80
N PHE A 63 -10.14 -10.01 4.07
CA PHE A 63 -10.49 -11.39 4.39
C PHE A 63 -9.25 -12.29 4.35
N TYR A 64 -8.40 -12.09 3.35
CA TYR A 64 -7.13 -12.82 3.24
C TYR A 64 -6.20 -12.57 4.42
N CYS A 65 -6.12 -11.34 4.94
CA CYS A 65 -5.33 -11.03 6.13
C CYS A 65 -5.82 -11.76 7.38
N ILE A 66 -7.13 -11.92 7.54
CA ILE A 66 -7.73 -12.67 8.65
C ILE A 66 -7.47 -14.17 8.47
N CYS A 67 -7.75 -14.72 7.28
CA CYS A 67 -7.56 -16.15 7.02
C CYS A 67 -6.09 -16.58 7.10
N LYS A 68 -5.14 -15.71 6.75
CA LYS A 68 -3.70 -15.96 6.90
C LYS A 68 -3.15 -15.64 8.28
N PHE A 69 -3.98 -15.20 9.22
CA PHE A 69 -3.52 -14.91 10.58
C PHE A 69 -2.82 -16.10 11.24
N PRO A 70 -3.28 -17.36 11.14
CA PRO A 70 -2.57 -18.50 11.73
C PRO A 70 -1.15 -18.68 11.18
N LEU A 71 -0.98 -18.50 9.85
CA LEU A 71 0.34 -18.55 9.22
C LEU A 71 1.22 -17.37 9.69
N ARG A 72 0.65 -16.17 9.80
CA ARG A 72 1.34 -14.99 10.33
C ARG A 72 1.73 -15.16 11.79
N LEU A 73 0.92 -15.86 12.59
CA LEU A 73 1.26 -16.19 13.96
C LEU A 73 2.54 -17.01 13.99
N ILE A 74 2.68 -18.04 13.16
CA ILE A 74 3.91 -18.84 13.08
C ILE A 74 5.12 -17.96 12.72
N VAL A 75 4.96 -17.07 11.74
CA VAL A 75 6.06 -16.18 11.30
C VAL A 75 6.42 -15.12 12.35
N ALA A 76 5.48 -14.70 13.18
CA ALA A 76 5.70 -13.67 14.21
C ALA A 76 6.80 -14.06 15.22
N ILE A 77 7.11 -15.35 15.38
CA ILE A 77 8.26 -15.78 16.20
C ILE A 77 9.58 -15.25 15.65
N PHE A 78 9.75 -15.21 14.31
CA PHE A 78 10.94 -14.67 13.67
C PHE A 78 11.01 -13.16 13.82
N ASP A 79 9.88 -12.46 13.73
CA ASP A 79 9.83 -11.01 13.98
C ASP A 79 10.31 -10.68 15.40
N ILE A 80 9.98 -11.51 16.39
CA ILE A 80 10.47 -11.37 17.78
C ILE A 80 11.98 -11.65 17.85
N ILE A 81 12.45 -12.75 17.26
CA ILE A 81 13.87 -13.17 17.29
C ILE A 81 14.76 -12.13 16.62
N PHE A 82 14.36 -11.61 15.45
CA PHE A 82 15.11 -10.64 14.67
C PHE A 82 14.88 -9.18 15.10
N MET A 83 14.10 -8.95 16.17
CA MET A 83 13.69 -7.63 16.63
C MET A 83 13.09 -6.75 15.52
N ASN A 84 12.38 -7.36 14.57
CA ASN A 84 11.77 -6.66 13.45
C ASN A 84 10.42 -6.05 13.85
N TYR A 85 10.53 -4.98 14.61
CA TYR A 85 9.42 -4.27 15.24
C TYR A 85 8.93 -3.08 14.41
N GLU A 86 8.73 -3.27 13.11
CA GLU A 86 8.02 -2.25 12.30
C GLU A 86 6.58 -2.11 12.82
N TRP A 87 6.34 -1.06 13.62
CA TRP A 87 5.05 -0.70 14.21
C TRP A 87 4.37 0.47 13.50
N ASP A 88 5.12 1.26 12.74
CA ASP A 88 4.63 2.46 12.06
C ASP A 88 3.89 2.09 10.77
N TRP A 89 2.67 1.58 10.96
CA TRP A 89 1.75 1.17 9.89
C TRP A 89 1.38 2.32 8.94
N ILE A 90 1.63 3.56 9.35
CA ILE A 90 1.45 4.78 8.56
C ILE A 90 2.43 4.90 7.41
N ASP A 91 3.67 4.39 7.54
CA ASP A 91 4.67 4.52 6.48
C ASP A 91 4.32 3.68 5.26
N ASN A 92 3.64 2.56 5.50
CA ASN A 92 3.13 1.65 4.48
C ASN A 92 1.72 2.03 3.99
N PHE A 93 1.16 3.13 4.48
CA PHE A 93 -0.17 3.58 4.09
C PHE A 93 -0.09 4.51 2.88
N GLU A 94 -0.59 4.01 1.74
CA GLU A 94 -0.77 4.78 0.51
C GLU A 94 -2.24 5.29 0.42
N PRO A 95 -2.48 6.59 0.68
CA PRO A 95 -3.83 7.16 0.80
C PRO A 95 -4.54 7.39 -0.54
N CYS A 96 -3.79 7.50 -1.63
CA CYS A 96 -4.33 7.91 -2.92
C CYS A 96 -4.00 6.92 -4.03
N ILE A 97 -5.01 6.67 -4.85
CA ILE A 97 -4.90 6.02 -6.15
C ILE A 97 -4.96 7.13 -7.21
N PHE A 98 -4.22 7.00 -8.29
CA PHE A 98 -4.30 7.95 -9.40
C PHE A 98 -4.86 7.28 -10.65
N GLN A 99 -5.45 8.11 -11.50
CA GLN A 99 -5.77 7.75 -12.88
C GLN A 99 -5.37 8.90 -13.79
N VAL A 100 -4.69 8.55 -14.89
CA VAL A 100 -4.38 9.46 -15.98
C VAL A 100 -5.00 8.85 -17.21
N ASP A 101 -5.96 9.56 -17.81
CA ASP A 101 -6.64 9.09 -19.00
C ASP A 101 -6.10 9.74 -20.26
N ASN A 102 -5.98 8.93 -21.31
CA ASN A 102 -5.68 9.38 -22.67
C ASN A 102 -4.40 10.23 -22.79
N TYR A 103 -3.33 9.86 -22.08
CA TYR A 103 -2.05 10.52 -22.27
C TYR A 103 -1.52 10.22 -23.67
N ILE A 104 -1.32 11.28 -24.46
CA ILE A 104 -0.73 11.18 -25.79
C ILE A 104 0.76 11.46 -25.65
N CYS A 105 1.57 10.45 -25.90
CA CYS A 105 3.01 10.64 -25.95
C CYS A 105 3.39 11.33 -27.27
N GLU A 106 4.12 12.45 -27.18
CA GLU A 106 4.89 12.95 -28.33
C GLU A 106 5.84 11.85 -28.79
N ALA A 107 6.17 11.74 -30.08
CA ALA A 107 6.89 10.58 -30.62
C ALA A 107 8.29 10.37 -29.99
N CYS A 108 8.36 9.62 -28.89
CA CYS A 108 9.59 9.30 -28.15
C CYS A 108 9.99 7.84 -28.43
N LYS A 109 11.30 7.53 -28.42
CA LYS A 109 11.77 6.13 -28.46
C LYS A 109 11.63 5.45 -27.08
N THR A 110 11.74 6.23 -26.02
CA THR A 110 11.65 5.82 -24.61
C THR A 110 10.70 6.75 -23.87
N LEU A 111 9.79 6.17 -23.10
CA LEU A 111 8.88 6.84 -22.18
C LEU A 111 9.33 6.50 -20.76
N GLU A 112 9.89 7.49 -20.07
CA GLU A 112 10.22 7.37 -18.66
C GLU A 112 9.05 7.90 -17.84
N ILE A 113 8.46 7.01 -17.04
CA ILE A 113 7.40 7.35 -16.10
C ILE A 113 8.01 7.26 -14.71
N GLU A 114 8.18 8.39 -14.04
CA GLU A 114 8.55 8.41 -12.63
C GLU A 114 7.27 8.52 -11.79
N TYR A 115 7.02 7.50 -10.98
CA TYR A 115 5.88 7.47 -10.06
C TYR A 115 6.35 7.62 -8.61
N ASN A 116 6.01 8.76 -8.02
CA ASN A 116 6.18 9.02 -6.60
C ASN A 116 4.86 8.75 -5.88
N LYS A 117 4.84 7.65 -5.11
CA LYS A 117 3.68 7.19 -4.34
C LYS A 117 3.18 8.27 -3.38
N SER A 118 1.87 8.30 -3.20
CA SER A 118 1.28 9.11 -2.13
C SER A 118 1.71 8.58 -0.76
N LYS A 119 1.96 9.49 0.19
CA LYS A 119 2.36 9.12 1.55
C LYS A 119 1.73 10.05 2.57
N TYR A 120 1.59 9.56 3.80
CA TYR A 120 1.28 10.40 4.92
C TYR A 120 2.56 11.02 5.48
N ASP A 121 2.67 12.34 5.44
CA ASP A 121 3.75 13.07 6.07
C ASP A 121 3.48 13.19 7.58
N LYS A 122 4.31 12.52 8.39
CA LYS A 122 4.22 12.51 9.85
C LYS A 122 4.52 13.88 10.47
N GLU A 123 5.47 14.62 9.90
CA GLU A 123 5.94 15.90 10.45
C GLU A 123 4.85 16.96 10.25
N ASN A 124 4.38 17.08 9.01
CA ASN A 124 3.37 18.08 8.66
C ASN A 124 1.93 17.60 8.90
N ARG A 125 1.74 16.33 9.30
CA ARG A 125 0.45 15.67 9.54
C ARG A 125 -0.53 15.83 8.37
N LYS A 126 0.00 15.71 7.15
CA LYS A 126 -0.71 15.96 5.89
C LYS A 126 -0.48 14.83 4.91
N ILE A 127 -1.44 14.65 4.00
CA ILE A 127 -1.31 13.70 2.91
C ILE A 127 -0.58 14.38 1.75
N VAL A 128 0.53 13.77 1.36
CA VAL A 128 1.25 14.13 0.14
C VAL A 128 0.58 13.39 -1.01
N LEU A 129 0.07 14.16 -1.98
CA LEU A 129 -0.56 13.61 -3.17
C LEU A 129 0.48 12.87 -4.03
N PRO A 130 0.06 11.86 -4.82
CA PRO A 130 0.98 11.21 -5.73
C PRO A 130 1.49 12.22 -6.77
N GLN A 131 2.70 12.02 -7.25
CA GLN A 131 3.28 12.80 -8.33
C GLN A 131 3.70 11.87 -9.46
N ILE A 132 3.37 12.25 -10.70
CA ILE A 132 3.79 11.53 -11.90
C ILE A 132 4.54 12.50 -12.79
N ILE A 133 5.77 12.12 -13.10
CA ILE A 133 6.64 12.86 -14.01
C ILE A 133 6.85 11.97 -15.23
N ILE A 134 6.46 12.44 -16.40
CA ILE A 134 6.70 11.74 -17.66
C ILE A 134 7.75 12.50 -18.45
N ASN A 135 8.87 11.84 -18.78
CA ASN A 135 9.99 12.43 -19.52
C ASN A 135 10.45 13.78 -18.93
N GLY A 136 10.48 13.90 -17.59
CA GLY A 136 10.89 15.12 -16.88
C GLY A 136 9.81 16.21 -16.76
N LYS A 137 8.60 16.01 -17.28
CA LYS A 137 7.47 16.94 -17.13
C LYS A 137 6.44 16.39 -16.13
N GLU A 138 6.11 17.16 -15.10
CA GLU A 138 5.05 16.83 -14.14
C GLU A 138 3.67 16.93 -14.80
N ILE A 139 2.84 15.91 -14.63
CA ILE A 139 1.49 15.84 -15.19
C ILE A 139 0.47 16.08 -14.08
N LYS A 140 -0.56 16.87 -14.38
CA LYS A 140 -1.73 17.00 -13.50
C LYS A 140 -2.52 15.69 -13.51
N ILE A 141 -2.64 15.08 -12.33
CA ILE A 141 -3.33 13.81 -12.15
C ILE A 141 -4.60 13.98 -11.35
N GLU A 142 -5.63 13.21 -11.71
CA GLU A 142 -6.78 13.01 -10.84
C GLU A 142 -6.43 11.97 -9.78
N SER A 143 -6.58 12.35 -8.51
CA SER A 143 -6.25 11.51 -7.36
C SER A 143 -7.49 11.19 -6.54
N PHE A 144 -7.75 9.90 -6.39
CA PHE A 144 -8.87 9.34 -5.63
C PHE A 144 -8.38 8.89 -4.26
N LEU A 145 -9.12 9.30 -3.22
CA LEU A 145 -8.82 8.92 -1.84
C LEU A 145 -9.38 7.54 -1.52
N TYR A 146 -8.51 6.62 -1.10
CA TYR A 146 -8.88 5.22 -0.83
C TYR A 146 -8.81 4.89 0.66
N LEU A 147 -9.93 5.12 1.35
CA LEU A 147 -10.06 4.91 2.81
C LEU A 147 -9.97 3.45 3.25
N GLU A 148 -10.20 2.49 2.35
CA GLU A 148 -10.17 1.06 2.68
C GLU A 148 -8.75 0.58 2.98
N ASN A 149 -7.74 1.15 2.31
CA ASN A 149 -6.33 0.85 2.58
C ASN A 149 -5.93 1.21 4.01
N LEU A 150 -6.49 2.29 4.56
CA LEU A 150 -6.23 2.72 5.92
C LEU A 150 -6.67 1.65 6.93
N LYS A 151 -7.85 1.08 6.72
CA LYS A 151 -8.38 0.00 7.57
C LYS A 151 -7.50 -1.25 7.48
N LEU A 152 -7.04 -1.59 6.28
CA LEU A 152 -6.18 -2.75 6.05
C LEU A 152 -4.83 -2.60 6.76
N CYS A 153 -4.16 -1.45 6.62
CA CYS A 153 -2.88 -1.18 7.28
C CYS A 153 -3.01 -1.21 8.80
N PHE A 154 -4.06 -0.57 9.34
CA PHE A 154 -4.35 -0.62 10.78
C PHE A 154 -4.63 -2.05 11.26
N LEU A 155 -5.43 -2.83 10.53
CA LEU A 155 -5.73 -4.22 10.89
C LEU A 155 -4.47 -5.09 10.88
N LYS A 156 -3.59 -4.94 9.87
CA LYS A 156 -2.31 -5.64 9.80
C LYS A 156 -1.45 -5.33 11.03
N CYS A 157 -1.40 -4.07 11.45
CA CYS A 157 -0.71 -3.63 12.67
C CYS A 157 -1.27 -4.31 13.93
N CYS A 158 -2.60 -4.29 14.09
CA CYS A 158 -3.28 -4.92 15.23
C CYS A 158 -3.03 -6.43 15.29
N LEU A 159 -3.14 -7.13 14.16
CA LEU A 159 -2.85 -8.57 14.10
C LEU A 159 -1.39 -8.87 14.46
N LYS A 160 -0.43 -8.03 14.04
CA LYS A 160 0.98 -8.18 14.41
C LYS A 160 1.18 -8.01 15.93
N MET A 161 0.57 -6.97 16.52
CA MET A 161 0.58 -6.73 17.97
C MET A 161 0.01 -7.91 18.77
N VAL A 162 -1.15 -8.42 18.38
CA VAL A 162 -1.80 -9.57 19.03
C VAL A 162 -0.97 -10.84 18.85
N GLY A 163 -0.39 -11.06 17.66
CA GLY A 163 0.47 -12.21 17.40
C GLY A 163 1.70 -12.25 18.31
N MET A 164 2.34 -11.09 18.53
CA MET A 164 3.46 -11.00 19.47
C MET A 164 3.02 -11.24 20.92
N LEU A 165 1.87 -10.71 21.35
CA LEU A 165 1.33 -10.97 22.68
C LEU A 165 1.15 -12.46 22.93
N ILE A 166 0.55 -13.19 21.97
CA ILE A 166 0.34 -14.63 22.09
C ILE A 166 1.69 -15.34 22.31
N TRP A 167 2.71 -15.00 21.54
CA TRP A 167 4.05 -15.59 21.70
C TRP A 167 4.75 -15.20 22.99
N CYS A 168 4.50 -14.02 23.55
CA CYS A 168 5.01 -13.63 24.85
C CYS A 168 4.29 -14.36 26.00
N LEU A 169 2.99 -14.60 25.87
CA LEU A 169 2.18 -15.24 26.91
C LEU A 169 2.39 -16.76 26.97
N ILE A 170 2.61 -17.45 25.85
CA ILE A 170 2.86 -18.91 25.83
C ILE A 170 3.96 -19.35 26.82
N PRO A 171 5.19 -18.81 26.77
CA PRO A 171 6.24 -19.21 27.70
C PRO A 171 5.92 -18.79 29.14
N LEU A 172 5.30 -17.63 29.34
CA LEU A 172 4.91 -17.17 30.68
C LEU A 172 3.87 -18.09 31.31
N ILE A 173 2.86 -18.54 30.57
CA ILE A 173 1.87 -19.51 31.02
C ILE A 173 2.55 -20.84 31.43
N ILE A 174 3.50 -21.32 30.63
CA ILE A 174 4.27 -22.54 30.95
C ILE A 174 5.04 -22.36 32.26
N ILE A 175 5.68 -21.20 32.47
CA ILE A 175 6.39 -20.88 33.71
C ILE A 175 5.40 -20.79 34.87
N THR A 176 4.24 -20.15 34.69
CA THR A 176 3.19 -19.99 35.72
C THR A 176 2.71 -21.33 36.25
N ILE A 177 2.48 -22.32 35.36
CA ILE A 177 2.05 -23.67 35.73
C ILE A 177 3.09 -24.35 36.64
N ASN A 178 4.38 -24.09 36.42
CA ASN A 178 5.49 -24.71 37.16
C ASN A 178 5.97 -23.90 38.38
N ALA A 179 5.48 -22.67 38.57
CA ALA A 179 6.03 -21.72 39.55
C ALA A 179 5.51 -21.90 41.00
N GLY A 180 4.53 -22.77 41.22
CA GLY A 180 3.97 -23.05 42.55
C GLY A 180 3.53 -21.76 43.28
N LYS A 181 4.18 -21.43 44.40
CA LYS A 181 3.88 -20.23 45.22
C LYS A 181 4.16 -18.91 44.50
N TYR A 182 5.00 -18.90 43.46
CA TYR A 182 5.33 -17.69 42.71
C TYR A 182 4.39 -17.41 41.53
N SER A 183 3.41 -18.29 41.28
CA SER A 183 2.40 -18.15 40.21
C SER A 183 1.67 -16.81 40.23
N ILE A 184 1.35 -16.28 41.42
CA ILE A 184 0.69 -14.98 41.59
C ILE A 184 1.54 -13.83 41.00
N TYR A 185 2.86 -13.85 41.21
CA TYR A 185 3.74 -12.79 40.68
C TYR A 185 3.82 -12.83 39.15
N ILE A 186 3.86 -14.02 38.56
CA ILE A 186 3.88 -14.17 37.10
C ILE A 186 2.54 -13.73 36.50
N TRP A 187 1.43 -14.04 37.16
CA TRP A 187 0.11 -13.58 36.74
C TRP A 187 -0.01 -12.06 36.73
N ILE A 188 0.58 -11.38 37.72
CA ILE A 188 0.66 -9.91 37.73
C ILE A 188 1.47 -9.39 36.52
N ILE A 189 2.59 -10.04 36.19
CA ILE A 189 3.39 -9.70 35.01
C ILE A 189 2.58 -9.87 33.72
N ASP A 190 1.85 -10.98 33.57
CA ASP A 190 0.97 -11.23 32.43
C ASP A 190 -0.10 -10.13 32.29
N CYS A 191 -0.74 -9.75 33.40
CA CYS A 191 -1.69 -8.64 33.43
C CYS A 191 -1.06 -7.31 33.01
N CYS A 192 0.16 -7.00 33.47
CA CYS A 192 0.89 -5.80 33.07
C CYS A 192 1.20 -5.78 31.57
N ILE A 193 1.62 -6.90 31.00
CA ILE A 193 1.92 -7.03 29.57
C ILE A 193 0.65 -6.83 28.73
N ILE A 194 -0.46 -7.46 29.13
CA ILE A 194 -1.76 -7.30 28.46
C ILE A 194 -2.21 -5.84 28.53
N PHE A 195 -2.11 -5.21 29.71
CA PHE A 195 -2.48 -3.80 29.88
C PHE A 195 -1.63 -2.87 29.00
N ALA A 196 -0.31 -3.07 28.95
CA ALA A 196 0.57 -2.29 28.09
C ALA A 196 0.19 -2.41 26.60
N LEU A 197 -0.19 -3.62 26.15
CA LEU A 197 -0.66 -3.82 24.78
C LEU A 197 -1.98 -3.09 24.52
N ILE A 198 -2.94 -3.16 25.44
CA ILE A 198 -4.22 -2.45 25.32
C ILE A 198 -3.97 -0.95 25.17
N VAL A 199 -3.15 -0.36 26.03
CA VAL A 199 -2.78 1.07 25.95
C VAL A 199 -2.15 1.39 24.59
N LYS A 200 -1.23 0.55 24.10
CA LYS A 200 -0.59 0.75 22.79
C LYS A 200 -1.60 0.67 21.64
N ILE A 201 -2.50 -0.31 21.64
CA ILE A 201 -3.56 -0.45 20.63
C ILE A 201 -4.49 0.76 20.67
N SER A 202 -4.86 1.26 21.86
CA SER A 202 -5.68 2.47 22.01
C SER A 202 -5.00 3.72 21.43
N LEU A 203 -3.69 3.87 21.63
CA LEU A 203 -2.92 4.97 21.03
C LEU A 203 -2.90 4.88 19.49
N GLU A 204 -2.67 3.70 18.93
CA GLU A 204 -2.69 3.50 17.48
C GLU A 204 -4.11 3.68 16.89
N TYR A 205 -5.15 3.29 17.63
CA TYR A 205 -6.54 3.54 17.25
C TYR A 205 -6.87 5.04 17.23
N HIS A 206 -6.38 5.81 18.21
CA HIS A 206 -6.56 7.26 18.22
C HIS A 206 -5.88 7.92 17.00
N LYS A 207 -4.66 7.49 16.64
CA LYS A 207 -3.97 7.91 15.40
C LYS A 207 -4.81 7.57 14.16
N PHE A 208 -5.32 6.35 14.07
CA PHE A 208 -6.19 5.91 12.98
C PHE A 208 -7.43 6.80 12.85
N CYS A 209 -8.11 7.12 13.95
CA CYS A 209 -9.29 7.99 13.96
C CYS A 209 -8.97 9.41 13.46
N ASN A 210 -7.83 9.98 13.88
CA ASN A 210 -7.40 11.30 13.43
C ASN A 210 -7.14 11.33 11.92
N ILE A 211 -6.41 10.34 11.40
CA ILE A 211 -6.08 10.26 9.96
C ILE A 211 -7.35 10.02 9.14
N LYS A 212 -8.23 9.12 9.60
CA LYS A 212 -9.53 8.87 8.97
C LYS A 212 -10.38 10.16 8.90
N ARG A 213 -10.38 10.97 9.96
CA ARG A 213 -11.07 12.26 9.98
C ARG A 213 -10.49 13.23 8.96
N GLN A 214 -9.16 13.35 8.89
CA GLN A 214 -8.48 14.20 7.89
C GLN A 214 -8.79 13.77 6.45
N LEU A 215 -8.71 12.46 6.16
CA LEU A 215 -9.06 11.89 4.85
C LEU A 215 -10.51 12.19 4.46
N ASN A 216 -11.45 12.04 5.41
CA ASN A 216 -12.85 12.34 5.18
C ASN A 216 -13.10 13.83 4.89
N LEU A 217 -12.38 14.75 5.57
CA LEU A 217 -12.47 16.18 5.30
C LEU A 217 -11.94 16.52 3.91
N GLN A 218 -10.80 15.95 3.51
CA GLN A 218 -10.26 16.13 2.16
C GLN A 218 -11.20 15.57 1.08
N LYS A 219 -11.83 14.41 1.33
CA LYS A 219 -12.81 13.83 0.41
C LYS A 219 -14.03 14.74 0.24
N LYS A 220 -14.54 15.32 1.33
CA LYS A 220 -15.64 16.30 1.27
C LYS A 220 -15.25 17.55 0.50
N ASN A 221 -14.05 18.09 0.72
CA ASN A 221 -13.60 19.28 0.03
C ASN A 221 -13.39 19.05 -1.48
N LYS A 222 -12.88 17.88 -1.90
CA LYS A 222 -12.78 17.52 -3.32
C LYS A 222 -14.16 17.33 -3.98
N ASN A 223 -15.09 16.68 -3.30
CA ASN A 223 -16.45 16.48 -3.83
C ASN A 223 -17.31 17.75 -3.80
N GLY A 224 -16.95 18.76 -3.00
CA GLY A 224 -17.61 20.07 -2.96
C GLY A 224 -17.26 21.00 -4.14
N PHE A 225 -16.31 20.62 -5.00
CA PHE A 225 -15.98 21.35 -6.23
C PHE A 225 -16.67 20.80 -7.48
N VAL A 226 -17.50 19.75 -7.35
CA VAL A 226 -18.35 19.24 -8.43
C VAL A 226 -19.78 19.70 -8.18
N ASN A 227 -20.02 21.00 -8.28
CA ASN A 227 -21.34 21.62 -8.40
C ASN A 227 -21.16 23.10 -8.76
N TYR A 228 -20.68 23.38 -9.98
CA TYR A 228 -20.99 24.60 -10.72
C TYR A 228 -20.94 24.28 -12.21
#